data_AF-A0A8T3QWN6-F1
#
_entry.id   AF-A0A8T3QWN6-F1
#
_cell.length_a   1.000
_cell.length_b   1.000
_cell.length_c   1.000
_cell.angle_alpha   90.00
_cell.angle_beta   90.00
_cell.angle_gamma   90.00
#
_symmetry.space_group_name_H-M   'P 1'
#
loop_
_entity.id
_entity.type
_entity.pdbx_description
1 polymer ?
#
loop_
_entity_poly.entity_id
_entity_poly.type
_entity_poly.pdbx_seq_one_letter_code
_entity_poly.pdbx_strand_id
1 'polypeptide(L)'
;MTIATNMAGRGTDIQLGGNPAGLASDALHRQGLNPAEVDRSVYDAALAEAKALTEVEHAEVVAVGGLHIIGTERHDSRRIDNQLRGRAGRQGDPGSSRFYLSLEDDLMKRFASERVTGLMERLGLDDDVAIESRLVSRTIESAQSRVEGFNFDIRKRVVEFDDVINKQRETIYAERDKVLHNEDLTETVRSFLDDEIDALVELHIASEDPDEWTLEAMNAALEAMGLTGAGTSADELWEIGGREAIGEHLRELADARLTEREAEVGEADWAQVERLVLVRTIDSLWVEHLTELDDMRRGIGLRGYAQQDPLNEFRREAFRLYEELRGLIRHGVASSIFRVTVQRQPPPEMTGEDPAVAQALARGAAAIRAGGTVAASAVGPVSPATTMAPAGAITGGAVAASGSAVVRGALPPAPVTRNVQETLGDEPVTGGSPGPNGTNGSGPRIGYTPAGTRIGRNDACWCGSGAKYKKCHGR
;
A
#
# COMPACT_ATOMS: atom_id res chain seq x y z
N MET A 1 17.38 37.53 -8.24
CA MET A 1 18.12 36.32 -7.85
C MET A 1 17.15 35.40 -7.12
N THR A 2 17.05 34.14 -7.53
CA THR A 2 16.10 33.17 -6.95
C THR A 2 16.88 31.97 -6.42
N ILE A 3 16.66 31.60 -5.17
CA ILE A 3 17.25 30.41 -4.56
C ILE A 3 16.19 29.31 -4.60
N ALA A 4 16.48 28.22 -5.31
CA ALA A 4 15.60 27.06 -5.38
C ALA A 4 16.28 25.89 -4.68
N THR A 5 15.65 25.36 -3.63
CA THR A 5 16.08 24.12 -2.98
C THR A 5 15.57 22.93 -3.79
N ASN A 6 16.43 21.92 -4.00
CA ASN A 6 16.15 20.76 -4.86
C ASN A 6 15.65 21.18 -6.26
N MET A 7 14.38 20.90 -6.55
CA MET A 7 13.71 21.25 -7.81
C MET A 7 12.47 22.13 -7.57
N ALA A 8 12.53 23.06 -6.61
CA ALA A 8 11.47 24.04 -6.38
C ALA A 8 11.09 24.78 -7.68
N GLY A 9 9.81 25.10 -7.84
CA GLY A 9 9.27 25.67 -9.08
C GLY A 9 9.29 24.69 -10.27
N ARG A 10 9.17 23.37 -10.02
CA ARG A 10 8.99 22.38 -11.09
C ARG A 10 7.62 22.55 -11.74
N GLY A 11 7.57 22.50 -13.07
CA GLY A 11 6.33 22.65 -13.85
C GLY A 11 6.04 24.09 -14.30
N THR A 12 6.65 25.08 -13.65
CA THR A 12 6.55 26.49 -14.07
C THR A 12 7.71 26.85 -14.98
N ASP A 13 7.40 27.48 -16.12
CA ASP A 13 8.39 28.01 -17.04
C ASP A 13 9.00 29.31 -16.51
N ILE A 14 10.30 29.49 -16.68
CA ILE A 14 11.00 30.73 -16.33
C ILE A 14 11.21 31.50 -17.63
N GLN A 15 10.26 32.39 -17.94
CA GLN A 15 10.32 33.26 -19.11
C GLN A 15 11.20 34.47 -18.80
N LEU A 16 12.10 34.83 -19.73
CA LEU A 16 12.90 36.04 -19.62
C LEU A 16 11.97 37.26 -19.76
N GLY A 17 12.11 38.25 -18.88
CA GLY A 17 11.18 39.40 -18.81
C GLY A 17 9.89 39.14 -18.02
N GLY A 18 9.73 37.94 -17.43
CA GLY A 18 8.57 37.61 -16.59
C GLY A 18 7.46 36.87 -17.35
N ASN A 19 6.48 36.35 -16.61
CA ASN A 19 5.32 35.65 -17.17
C ASN A 19 4.16 36.65 -17.39
N PRO A 20 3.75 36.94 -18.64
CA PRO A 20 2.71 37.92 -18.93
C PRO A 20 1.35 37.55 -18.32
N ALA A 21 0.99 36.26 -18.30
CA ALA A 21 -0.28 35.80 -17.74
C ALA A 21 -0.32 35.93 -16.22
N GLY A 22 0.83 35.71 -15.55
CA GLY A 22 0.99 35.93 -14.11
C GLY A 22 0.88 37.42 -13.77
N LEU A 23 1.60 38.27 -14.51
CA LEU A 23 1.57 39.72 -14.30
C LEU A 23 0.19 40.33 -14.55
N ALA A 24 -0.53 39.87 -15.58
CA ALA A 24 -1.90 40.29 -15.85
C ALA A 24 -2.84 39.87 -14.69
N SER A 25 -2.70 38.64 -14.20
CA SER A 25 -3.49 38.16 -13.07
C SER A 25 -3.19 38.95 -11.79
N ASP A 26 -1.93 39.25 -11.51
CA ASP A 26 -1.52 40.05 -10.35
C ASP A 26 -1.98 41.51 -10.46
N ALA A 27 -2.00 42.08 -11.67
CA ALA A 27 -2.52 43.42 -11.90
C ALA A 27 -4.03 43.50 -11.63
N LEU A 28 -4.80 42.50 -12.07
CA LEU A 28 -6.23 42.39 -11.80
C LEU A 28 -6.51 42.18 -10.30
N HIS A 29 -5.75 41.31 -9.63
CA HIS A 29 -5.85 41.14 -8.19
C HIS A 29 -5.56 42.43 -7.42
N ARG A 30 -4.56 43.22 -7.85
CA ARG A 30 -4.26 44.54 -7.26
C ARG A 30 -5.42 45.54 -7.41
N GLN A 31 -6.27 45.36 -8.41
CA GLN A 31 -7.49 46.15 -8.62
C GLN A 31 -8.70 45.57 -7.88
N GLY A 32 -8.51 44.49 -7.10
CA GLY A 32 -9.57 43.81 -6.37
C GLY A 32 -10.45 42.91 -7.25
N LEU A 33 -10.01 42.58 -8.47
CA LEU A 33 -10.74 41.75 -9.42
C LEU A 33 -10.19 40.33 -9.43
N ASN A 34 -11.08 39.34 -9.53
CA ASN A 34 -10.70 37.93 -9.71
C ASN A 34 -10.51 37.63 -11.21
N PRO A 35 -9.31 37.23 -11.68
CA PRO A 35 -9.04 36.92 -13.08
C PRO A 35 -9.96 35.86 -13.70
N ALA A 36 -10.54 34.97 -12.89
CA ALA A 36 -11.47 33.93 -13.36
C ALA A 36 -12.92 34.44 -13.58
N GLU A 37 -13.26 35.60 -13.01
CA GLU A 37 -14.62 36.16 -12.99
C GLU A 37 -14.76 37.43 -13.83
N VAL A 38 -13.64 38.02 -14.26
CA VAL A 38 -13.65 39.20 -15.14
C VAL A 38 -14.09 38.85 -16.56
N ASP A 39 -14.68 39.84 -17.24
CA ASP A 39 -14.95 39.74 -18.66
C ASP A 39 -13.65 39.51 -19.44
N ARG A 40 -13.72 38.67 -20.48
CA ARG A 40 -12.59 38.31 -21.32
C ARG A 40 -11.89 39.54 -21.92
N SER A 41 -12.65 40.58 -22.27
CA SER A 41 -12.09 41.83 -22.81
C SER A 41 -11.18 42.56 -21.82
N VAL A 42 -11.51 42.52 -20.53
CA VAL A 42 -10.73 43.13 -19.46
C VAL A 42 -9.45 42.34 -19.20
N TYR A 43 -9.55 41.01 -19.19
CA TYR A 43 -8.39 40.13 -19.08
C TYR A 43 -7.43 40.28 -20.27
N ASP A 44 -7.95 40.31 -21.51
CA ASP A 44 -7.16 40.44 -22.72
C ASP A 44 -6.42 41.79 -22.78
N ALA A 45 -7.05 42.87 -22.28
CA ALA A 45 -6.40 44.18 -22.15
C ALA A 45 -5.24 44.16 -21.14
N ALA A 46 -5.46 43.60 -19.95
CA ALA A 46 -4.41 43.45 -18.93
C ALA A 46 -3.26 42.56 -19.43
N LEU A 47 -3.58 41.50 -20.19
CA LEU A 47 -2.59 40.63 -20.81
C LEU A 47 -1.78 41.34 -21.89
N ALA A 48 -2.40 42.20 -22.69
CA ALA A 48 -1.70 42.98 -23.72
C ALA A 48 -0.70 43.97 -23.10
N GLU A 49 -1.10 44.66 -22.02
CA GLU A 49 -0.22 45.55 -21.27
C GLU A 49 0.95 44.78 -20.63
N ALA A 50 0.66 43.65 -19.98
CA ALA A 50 1.69 42.79 -19.41
C ALA A 50 2.66 42.27 -20.47
N LYS A 51 2.17 41.88 -21.66
CA LYS A 51 3.01 41.45 -22.79
C LYS A 51 3.96 42.55 -23.26
N ALA A 52 3.44 43.76 -23.46
CA ALA A 52 4.25 44.89 -23.90
C ALA A 52 5.38 45.20 -22.91
N LEU A 53 5.11 45.14 -21.60
CA LEU A 53 6.13 45.30 -20.57
C LEU A 53 7.16 44.16 -20.62
N THR A 54 6.68 42.91 -20.64
CA THR A 54 7.57 41.73 -20.64
C THR A 54 8.43 41.64 -21.88
N GLU A 55 7.98 42.12 -23.05
CA GLU A 55 8.78 42.14 -24.28
C GLU A 55 9.98 43.09 -24.17
N VAL A 56 9.80 44.25 -23.52
CA VAL A 56 10.90 45.19 -23.26
C VAL A 56 11.89 44.58 -22.29
N GLU A 57 11.42 44.08 -21.14
CA GLU A 57 12.30 43.43 -20.15
C GLU A 57 12.96 42.17 -20.71
N HIS A 58 12.27 41.41 -21.56
CA HIS A 58 12.82 40.26 -22.26
C HIS A 58 14.01 40.66 -23.11
N ALA A 59 13.89 41.71 -23.92
CA ALA A 59 14.99 42.20 -24.76
C ALA A 59 16.20 42.65 -23.92
N GLU A 60 15.97 43.31 -22.78
CA GLU A 60 17.04 43.69 -21.84
C GLU A 60 17.75 42.47 -21.25
N VAL A 61 16.99 41.47 -20.81
CA VAL A 61 17.53 40.23 -20.22
C VAL A 61 18.28 39.41 -21.27
N VAL A 62 17.78 39.35 -22.50
CA VAL A 62 18.45 38.71 -23.64
C VAL A 62 19.78 39.41 -23.95
N ALA A 63 19.81 40.74 -23.93
CA ALA A 63 21.03 41.52 -24.20
C ALA A 63 22.15 41.27 -23.19
N VAL A 64 21.81 40.95 -21.92
CA VAL A 64 22.80 40.60 -20.88
C VAL A 64 23.15 39.11 -20.83
N GLY A 65 22.64 38.30 -21.77
CA GLY A 65 22.98 36.88 -21.90
C GLY A 65 21.98 35.89 -21.29
N GLY A 66 20.79 36.37 -20.89
CA GLY A 66 19.67 35.55 -20.47
C GLY A 66 19.80 34.95 -19.07
N LEU A 67 19.05 33.87 -18.82
CA LEU A 67 19.02 33.22 -17.50
C LEU A 67 20.35 32.48 -17.23
N HIS A 68 20.97 32.81 -16.09
CA HIS A 68 22.13 32.07 -15.57
C HIS A 68 21.72 31.11 -14.46
N ILE A 69 22.05 29.82 -14.64
CA ILE A 69 21.79 28.76 -13.68
C ILE A 69 23.08 28.43 -12.93
N ILE A 70 23.03 28.54 -11.61
CA ILE A 70 24.11 28.14 -10.72
C ILE A 70 23.68 26.88 -9.98
N GLY A 71 24.35 25.76 -10.25
CA GLY A 71 24.23 24.55 -9.44
C GLY A 71 25.24 24.61 -8.29
N THR A 72 24.78 24.47 -7.06
CA THR A 72 25.62 24.53 -5.85
C THR A 72 26.21 23.18 -5.46
N GLU A 73 25.65 22.09 -5.99
CA GLU A 73 26.10 20.72 -5.83
C GLU A 73 25.61 19.88 -7.02
N ARG A 74 26.00 18.60 -7.07
CA ARG A 74 25.39 17.62 -7.98
C ARG A 74 24.32 16.82 -7.27
N HIS A 75 23.22 16.60 -7.96
CA HIS A 75 22.20 15.66 -7.50
C HIS A 75 22.67 14.22 -7.66
N ASP A 76 21.95 13.31 -7.01
CA ASP A 76 22.09 11.85 -7.14
C ASP A 76 21.99 11.32 -8.58
N SER A 77 21.47 12.13 -9.50
CA SER A 77 21.32 11.76 -10.91
C SER A 77 21.63 12.89 -11.88
N ARG A 78 22.32 12.56 -12.97
CA ARG A 78 22.61 13.45 -14.10
C ARG A 78 21.34 14.02 -14.72
N ARG A 79 20.25 13.24 -14.70
CA ARG A 79 18.96 13.65 -15.25
C ARG A 79 18.39 14.85 -14.51
N ILE A 80 18.61 14.94 -13.20
CA ILE A 80 18.10 16.06 -12.37
C ILE A 80 18.98 17.30 -12.61
N ASP A 81 20.29 17.14 -12.67
CA ASP A 81 21.21 18.23 -13.03
C ASP A 81 20.89 18.81 -14.42
N ASN A 82 20.58 17.94 -15.39
CA ASN A 82 20.19 18.37 -16.75
C ASN A 82 18.84 19.08 -16.76
N GLN A 83 17.90 18.71 -15.88
CA GLN A 83 16.64 19.45 -15.74
C GLN A 83 16.90 20.86 -15.19
N LEU A 84 17.81 21.01 -14.24
CA LEU A 84 18.21 22.32 -13.73
C LEU A 84 18.89 23.15 -14.83
N ARG A 85 19.83 22.57 -15.60
CA ARG A 85 20.43 23.23 -16.77
C ARG A 85 19.40 23.68 -17.80
N GLY A 86 18.45 22.80 -18.13
CA GLY A 86 17.38 23.05 -19.10
C GLY A 86 16.30 24.04 -18.64
N ARG A 87 16.47 24.67 -17.46
CA ARG A 87 15.68 25.85 -17.09
C ARG A 87 16.13 27.10 -17.83
N ALA A 88 17.41 27.19 -18.22
CA ALA A 88 17.93 28.24 -19.08
C ALA A 88 17.85 27.85 -20.56
N GLY A 89 17.87 28.87 -21.43
CA GLY A 89 17.92 28.69 -22.88
C GLY A 89 16.68 28.06 -23.50
N ARG A 90 15.50 28.37 -22.96
CA ARG A 90 14.22 27.88 -23.48
C ARG A 90 13.83 28.68 -24.73
N GLN A 91 13.11 28.04 -25.66
CA GLN A 91 12.66 28.65 -26.93
C GLN A 91 13.76 29.29 -27.79
N GLY A 92 15.03 28.92 -27.59
CA GLY A 92 16.17 29.49 -28.31
C GLY A 92 16.76 30.75 -27.66
N ASP A 93 16.26 31.15 -26.49
CA ASP A 93 16.82 32.26 -25.71
C ASP A 93 18.29 32.00 -25.35
N PRO A 94 19.12 33.05 -25.21
CA PRO A 94 20.43 32.90 -24.61
C PRO A 94 20.27 32.46 -23.14
N GLY A 95 21.24 31.68 -22.67
CA GLY A 95 21.28 31.23 -21.30
C GLY A 95 22.59 30.52 -21.02
N SER A 96 22.95 30.45 -19.74
CA SER A 96 24.17 29.78 -19.33
C SER A 96 23.95 29.00 -18.04
N SER A 97 24.73 27.95 -17.85
CA SER A 97 24.66 27.14 -16.64
C SER A 97 26.06 26.76 -16.17
N ARG A 98 26.33 26.88 -14.87
CA ARG A 98 27.58 26.46 -14.26
C ARG A 98 27.31 25.77 -12.93
N PHE A 99 27.99 24.66 -12.70
CA PHE A 99 27.92 23.93 -11.44
C PHE A 99 29.22 24.16 -10.69
N TYR A 100 29.09 24.51 -9.42
CA TYR A 100 30.17 24.62 -8.45
C TYR A 100 30.04 23.42 -7.52
N LEU A 101 31.15 22.76 -7.23
CA LEU A 101 31.19 21.52 -6.46
C LEU A 101 32.32 21.62 -5.46
N SER A 102 32.08 21.10 -4.26
CA SER A 102 33.10 20.89 -3.25
C SER A 102 33.41 19.41 -3.08
N LEU A 103 34.63 19.12 -2.65
CA LEU A 103 35.00 17.77 -2.24
C LEU A 103 34.33 17.36 -0.91
N GLU A 104 33.77 18.33 -0.19
CA GLU A 104 32.97 18.13 1.03
C GLU A 104 31.46 17.98 0.76
N ASP A 105 31.01 17.97 -0.50
CA ASP A 105 29.60 17.79 -0.83
C ASP A 105 29.10 16.39 -0.43
N ASP A 106 27.80 16.24 -0.20
CA ASP A 106 27.16 14.99 0.24
C ASP A 106 27.44 13.81 -0.70
N LEU A 107 27.41 14.06 -2.02
CA LEU A 107 27.76 13.07 -3.04
C LEU A 107 29.19 12.54 -2.84
N MET A 108 30.13 13.44 -2.51
CA MET A 108 31.54 13.11 -2.34
C MET A 108 31.79 12.44 -0.99
N LYS A 109 31.16 12.91 0.09
CA LYS A 109 31.21 12.29 1.41
C LYS A 109 30.75 10.83 1.39
N ARG A 110 29.65 10.53 0.69
CA ARG A 110 29.05 9.18 0.65
C ARG A 110 29.84 8.20 -0.22
N PHE A 111 30.48 8.64 -1.31
CA PHE A 111 31.00 7.72 -2.34
C PHE A 111 32.48 7.90 -2.72
N ALA A 112 33.16 8.93 -2.22
CA ALA A 112 34.52 9.29 -2.63
C ALA A 112 35.50 9.57 -1.47
N SER A 113 35.05 9.42 -0.21
CA SER A 113 35.72 9.92 0.99
C SER A 113 37.18 9.47 1.19
N GLU A 114 37.53 8.20 0.95
CA GLU A 114 38.91 7.75 1.23
C GLU A 114 39.93 8.13 0.15
N ARG A 115 39.54 8.14 -1.13
CA ARG A 115 40.48 8.38 -2.25
C ARG A 115 40.70 9.85 -2.55
N VAL A 116 39.72 10.69 -2.24
CA VAL A 116 39.74 12.12 -2.58
C VAL A 116 40.37 12.95 -1.47
N THR A 117 40.10 12.63 -0.20
CA THR A 117 40.73 13.28 0.95
C THR A 117 42.25 13.13 0.93
N GLY A 118 42.75 11.90 0.72
CA GLY A 118 44.19 11.65 0.61
C GLY A 118 44.85 12.21 -0.67
N LEU A 119 44.05 12.64 -1.65
CA LEU A 119 44.53 13.32 -2.85
C LEU A 119 44.72 14.83 -2.59
N MET A 120 43.80 15.48 -1.83
CA MET A 120 43.95 16.88 -1.42
C MET A 120 45.18 17.10 -0.52
N GLU A 121 45.36 16.26 0.49
CA GLU A 121 46.50 16.33 1.42
C GLU A 121 47.85 16.24 0.70
N ARG A 122 47.90 15.52 -0.43
CA ARG A 122 49.13 15.34 -1.23
C ARG A 122 49.35 16.42 -2.26
N LEU A 123 48.29 17.07 -2.74
CA LEU A 123 48.36 18.08 -3.79
C LEU A 123 48.66 19.48 -3.24
N GLY A 124 48.45 19.73 -1.94
CA GLY A 124 48.80 21.00 -1.30
C GLY A 124 48.19 22.20 -2.04
N LEU A 125 46.95 22.05 -2.51
CA LEU A 125 46.22 23.09 -3.23
C LEU A 125 45.59 24.03 -2.21
N ASP A 126 45.72 25.33 -2.44
CA ASP A 126 45.05 26.36 -1.63
C ASP A 126 43.53 26.24 -1.77
N ASP A 127 42.80 26.44 -0.67
CA ASP A 127 41.34 26.24 -0.57
C ASP A 127 40.54 27.11 -1.55
N ASP A 128 41.11 28.25 -1.97
CA ASP A 128 40.46 29.23 -2.85
C ASP A 128 40.72 29.00 -4.35
N VAL A 129 41.50 27.97 -4.73
CA VAL A 129 41.87 27.72 -6.12
C VAL A 129 40.98 26.64 -6.75
N ALA A 130 40.37 26.99 -7.88
CA ALA A 130 39.54 26.05 -8.64
C ALA A 130 40.36 24.84 -9.13
N ILE A 131 39.89 23.64 -8.81
CA ILE A 131 40.57 22.39 -9.18
C ILE A 131 40.17 21.98 -10.60
N GLU A 132 41.03 22.28 -11.58
CA GLU A 132 40.84 21.85 -12.97
C GLU A 132 41.60 20.53 -13.25
N SER A 133 41.03 19.41 -12.78
CA SER A 133 41.63 18.08 -13.00
C SER A 133 40.66 17.12 -13.69
N ARG A 134 41.15 16.50 -14.79
CA ARG A 134 40.44 15.40 -15.48
C ARG A 134 40.27 14.18 -14.58
N LEU A 135 41.11 13.99 -13.57
CA LEU A 135 40.99 12.88 -12.62
C LEU A 135 39.83 13.14 -11.65
N VAL A 136 39.76 14.33 -11.05
CA VAL A 136 38.68 14.73 -10.13
C VAL A 136 37.33 14.71 -10.84
N SER A 137 37.26 15.24 -12.07
CA SER A 137 36.05 15.21 -12.89
C SER A 137 35.52 13.79 -13.13
N ARG A 138 36.41 12.83 -13.47
CA ARG A 138 36.04 11.42 -13.67
C ARG A 138 35.60 10.75 -12.36
N THR A 139 36.19 11.12 -11.23
CA THR A 139 35.79 10.59 -9.91
C THR A 139 34.38 11.04 -9.54
N ILE A 140 34.06 12.33 -9.73
CA ILE A 140 32.71 12.88 -9.51
C ILE A 140 31.69 12.17 -10.41
N GLU A 141 32.03 12.01 -11.69
CA GLU A 141 31.19 11.31 -12.66
C GLU A 141 30.93 9.84 -12.24
N SER A 142 31.98 9.13 -11.81
CA SER A 142 31.88 7.75 -11.31
C SER A 142 31.05 7.66 -10.03
N ALA A 143 31.20 8.60 -9.10
CA ALA A 143 30.41 8.66 -7.88
C ALA A 143 28.92 8.81 -8.22
N GLN A 144 28.57 9.77 -9.08
CA GLN A 144 27.20 9.99 -9.53
C GLN A 144 26.61 8.74 -10.20
N SER A 145 27.35 8.09 -11.12
CA SER A 145 26.88 6.85 -11.76
C SER A 145 26.70 5.68 -10.78
N ARG A 146 27.50 5.60 -9.70
CA ARG A 146 27.27 4.61 -8.63
C ARG A 146 26.00 4.89 -7.84
N VAL A 147 25.70 6.16 -7.54
CA VAL A 147 24.45 6.55 -6.87
C VAL A 147 23.24 6.21 -7.74
N GLU A 148 23.32 6.51 -9.04
CA GLU A 148 22.26 6.12 -9.98
C GLU A 148 22.04 4.61 -10.01
N GLY A 149 23.11 3.83 -10.06
CA GLY A 149 23.06 2.37 -9.98
C GLY A 149 22.45 1.86 -8.67
N PHE A 150 22.88 2.41 -7.53
CA PHE A 150 22.33 2.07 -6.22
C PHE A 150 20.83 2.37 -6.11
N ASN A 151 20.40 3.57 -6.54
CA ASN A 151 18.98 3.94 -6.57
C ASN A 151 18.18 3.12 -7.59
N PHE A 152 18.80 2.66 -8.66
CA PHE A 152 18.18 1.73 -9.61
C PHE A 152 17.98 0.35 -8.97
N ASP A 153 18.99 -0.18 -8.30
CA ASP A 153 18.93 -1.48 -7.63
C ASP A 153 17.89 -1.49 -6.50
N ILE A 154 17.79 -0.42 -5.70
CA ILE A 154 16.73 -0.27 -4.69
C ILE A 154 15.35 -0.35 -5.35
N ARG A 155 15.12 0.45 -6.40
CA ARG A 155 13.82 0.48 -7.10
C ARG A 155 13.51 -0.86 -7.74
N LYS A 156 14.50 -1.49 -8.35
CA LYS A 156 14.38 -2.83 -8.93
C LYS A 156 13.94 -3.84 -7.87
N ARG A 157 14.61 -3.86 -6.70
CA ARG A 157 14.21 -4.75 -5.60
C ARG A 157 12.80 -4.48 -5.12
N VAL A 158 12.43 -3.21 -4.91
CA VAL A 158 11.05 -2.85 -4.51
C VAL A 158 10.02 -3.40 -5.48
N VAL A 159 10.27 -3.26 -6.79
CA VAL A 159 9.40 -3.82 -7.85
C VAL A 159 9.40 -5.36 -7.81
N GLU A 160 10.55 -6.01 -7.67
CA GLU A 160 10.62 -7.49 -7.62
C GLU A 160 9.82 -8.09 -6.46
N PHE A 161 9.81 -7.45 -5.29
CA PHE A 161 8.97 -7.86 -4.16
C PHE A 161 7.48 -7.57 -4.43
N ASP A 162 7.16 -6.40 -4.98
CA ASP A 162 5.79 -6.02 -5.31
C ASP A 162 5.19 -6.92 -6.40
N ASP A 163 5.97 -7.35 -7.40
CA ASP A 163 5.54 -8.25 -8.48
C ASP A 163 4.97 -9.57 -7.94
N VAL A 164 5.48 -10.07 -6.81
CA VAL A 164 4.96 -11.27 -6.14
C VAL A 164 3.57 -11.00 -5.57
N ILE A 165 3.39 -9.87 -4.88
CA ILE A 165 2.14 -9.46 -4.25
C ILE A 165 1.11 -9.08 -5.32
N ASN A 166 1.54 -8.44 -6.40
CA ASN A 166 0.68 -7.98 -7.49
C ASN A 166 -0.04 -9.15 -8.18
N LYS A 167 0.64 -10.29 -8.38
CA LYS A 167 0.00 -11.51 -8.93
C LYS A 167 -1.13 -12.04 -8.04
N GLN A 168 -0.93 -12.01 -6.71
CA GLN A 168 -1.96 -12.41 -5.75
C GLN A 168 -3.11 -11.40 -5.77
N ARG A 169 -2.80 -10.11 -5.79
CA ARG A 169 -3.75 -9.02 -5.88
C ARG A 169 -4.63 -9.12 -7.13
N GLU A 170 -4.06 -9.40 -8.30
CA GLU A 170 -4.81 -9.61 -9.54
C GLU A 170 -5.86 -10.72 -9.38
N THR A 171 -5.49 -11.83 -8.74
CA THR A 171 -6.40 -12.97 -8.52
C THR A 171 -7.52 -12.60 -7.54
N ILE A 172 -7.17 -12.05 -6.36
CA ILE A 172 -8.16 -11.65 -5.34
C ILE A 172 -9.07 -10.55 -5.86
N TYR A 173 -8.55 -9.59 -6.62
CA TYR A 173 -9.37 -8.52 -7.19
C TYR A 173 -10.30 -9.04 -8.28
N ALA A 174 -9.86 -10.01 -9.09
CA ALA A 174 -10.74 -10.67 -10.04
C ALA A 174 -11.86 -11.45 -9.35
N GLU A 175 -11.57 -12.17 -8.25
CA GLU A 175 -12.59 -12.84 -7.44
C GLU A 175 -13.56 -11.84 -6.81
N ARG A 176 -13.04 -10.77 -6.21
CA ARG A 176 -13.85 -9.70 -5.62
C ARG A 176 -14.74 -9.01 -6.65
N ASP A 177 -14.21 -8.74 -7.85
CA ASP A 177 -14.96 -8.13 -8.95
C ASP A 177 -16.09 -9.03 -9.45
N LYS A 178 -15.82 -10.35 -9.55
CA LYS A 178 -16.87 -11.36 -9.81
C LYS A 178 -17.93 -11.31 -8.72
N VAL A 179 -17.55 -11.29 -7.44
CA VAL A 179 -18.52 -11.23 -6.34
C VAL A 179 -19.34 -9.94 -6.36
N LEU A 180 -18.81 -8.82 -6.85
CA LEU A 180 -19.53 -7.54 -6.91
C LEU A 180 -20.45 -7.42 -8.14
N HIS A 181 -20.08 -8.02 -9.28
CA HIS A 181 -20.82 -7.89 -10.54
C HIS A 181 -21.68 -9.09 -10.89
N ASN A 182 -21.39 -10.27 -10.35
CA ASN A 182 -22.14 -11.48 -10.68
C ASN A 182 -23.52 -11.46 -10.00
N GLU A 183 -24.53 -11.90 -10.73
CA GLU A 183 -25.92 -11.98 -10.26
C GLU A 183 -26.14 -13.27 -9.46
N ASP A 184 -25.43 -14.36 -9.79
CA ASP A 184 -25.54 -15.65 -9.11
C ASP A 184 -24.19 -16.07 -8.49
N LEU A 185 -24.15 -16.17 -7.16
CA LEU A 185 -22.98 -16.57 -6.38
C LEU A 185 -23.12 -17.96 -5.76
N THR A 186 -24.26 -18.62 -5.96
CA THR A 186 -24.60 -19.87 -5.29
C THR A 186 -23.63 -20.98 -5.65
N GLU A 187 -23.21 -21.08 -6.91
CA GLU A 187 -22.21 -22.07 -7.33
C GLU A 187 -20.83 -21.84 -6.69
N THR A 188 -20.46 -20.58 -6.45
CA THR A 188 -19.20 -20.25 -5.77
C THR A 188 -19.25 -20.66 -4.30
N VAL A 189 -20.39 -20.38 -3.64
CA VAL A 189 -20.62 -20.77 -2.25
C VAL A 189 -20.67 -22.28 -2.11
N ARG A 190 -21.36 -22.99 -3.01
CA ARG A 190 -21.41 -24.46 -3.07
C ARG A 190 -20.00 -25.05 -3.19
N SER A 191 -19.20 -24.58 -4.15
CA SER A 191 -17.82 -25.05 -4.31
C SER A 191 -16.98 -24.84 -3.04
N PHE A 192 -17.17 -23.75 -2.31
CA PHE A 192 -16.45 -23.52 -1.04
C PHE A 192 -16.91 -24.46 0.08
N LEU A 193 -18.20 -24.81 0.12
CA LEU A 193 -18.73 -25.79 1.06
C LEU A 193 -18.21 -27.20 0.75
N ASP A 194 -18.21 -27.59 -0.52
CA ASP A 194 -17.69 -28.89 -0.95
C ASP A 194 -16.21 -29.05 -0.58
N ASP A 195 -15.39 -28.05 -0.88
CA ASP A 195 -13.97 -28.02 -0.53
C ASP A 195 -13.74 -28.08 0.99
N GLU A 196 -14.61 -27.42 1.78
CA GLU A 196 -14.53 -27.44 3.24
C GLU A 196 -14.93 -28.81 3.80
N ILE A 197 -15.97 -29.44 3.24
CA ILE A 197 -16.38 -30.80 3.60
C ILE A 197 -15.25 -31.78 3.28
N ASP A 198 -14.61 -31.65 2.11
CA ASP A 198 -13.45 -32.47 1.76
C ASP A 198 -12.29 -32.28 2.74
N ALA A 199 -12.04 -31.05 3.19
CA ALA A 199 -11.04 -30.76 4.21
C ALA A 199 -11.38 -31.40 5.56
N LEU A 200 -12.66 -31.39 5.97
CA LEU A 200 -13.11 -32.06 7.20
C LEU A 200 -13.01 -33.58 7.12
N VAL A 201 -13.39 -34.17 5.98
CA VAL A 201 -13.26 -35.61 5.74
C VAL A 201 -11.79 -36.02 5.76
N GLU A 202 -10.90 -35.26 5.12
CA GLU A 202 -9.46 -35.51 5.18
C GLU A 202 -8.92 -35.36 6.61
N LEU A 203 -9.38 -34.37 7.38
CA LEU A 203 -8.90 -34.14 8.74
C LEU A 203 -9.33 -35.23 9.72
N HIS A 204 -10.56 -35.72 9.61
CA HIS A 204 -11.18 -36.61 10.61
C HIS A 204 -11.27 -38.08 10.20
N ILE A 205 -11.24 -38.36 8.90
CA ILE A 205 -11.50 -39.66 8.26
C ILE A 205 -10.44 -39.95 7.17
N ALA A 206 -9.19 -39.52 7.38
CA ALA A 206 -8.08 -39.82 6.47
C ALA A 206 -7.66 -41.29 6.48
N SER A 207 -7.71 -41.94 7.64
CA SER A 207 -7.21 -43.31 7.80
C SER A 207 -8.11 -44.32 7.09
N GLU A 208 -7.48 -45.34 6.50
CA GLU A 208 -8.21 -46.51 5.97
C GLU A 208 -8.82 -47.37 7.09
N ASP A 209 -8.29 -47.26 8.32
CA ASP A 209 -8.81 -47.96 9.50
C ASP A 209 -9.95 -47.14 10.14
N PRO A 210 -11.19 -47.64 10.14
CA PRO A 210 -12.33 -46.94 10.75
C PRO A 210 -12.15 -46.68 12.24
N ASP A 211 -11.37 -47.50 12.95
CA ASP A 211 -11.15 -47.33 14.39
C ASP A 211 -10.32 -46.08 14.72
N GLU A 212 -9.60 -45.51 13.73
CA GLU A 212 -8.84 -44.26 13.87
C GLU A 212 -9.67 -43.01 13.54
N TRP A 213 -10.92 -43.16 13.11
CA TRP A 213 -11.77 -42.04 12.72
C TRP A 213 -12.20 -41.22 13.95
N THR A 214 -12.21 -39.90 13.79
CA THR A 214 -12.57 -38.97 14.87
C THR A 214 -13.95 -38.34 14.62
N LEU A 215 -14.98 -39.19 14.59
CA LEU A 215 -16.34 -38.79 14.19
C LEU A 215 -17.00 -37.82 15.17
N GLU A 216 -16.70 -37.86 16.47
CA GLU A 216 -17.19 -36.87 17.43
C GLU A 216 -16.61 -35.48 17.16
N ALA A 217 -15.33 -35.40 16.78
CA ALA A 217 -14.69 -34.15 16.41
C ALA A 217 -15.25 -33.61 15.09
N MET A 218 -15.52 -34.50 14.13
CA MET A 218 -16.19 -34.14 12.89
C MET A 218 -17.59 -33.59 13.14
N ASN A 219 -18.42 -34.28 13.93
CA ASN A 219 -19.75 -33.81 14.30
C ASN A 219 -19.69 -32.40 14.93
N ALA A 220 -18.79 -32.17 15.88
CA ALA A 220 -18.60 -30.86 16.48
C ALA A 220 -18.21 -29.78 15.45
N ALA A 221 -17.40 -30.12 14.45
CA ALA A 221 -17.04 -29.22 13.36
C ALA A 221 -18.24 -28.92 12.44
N LEU A 222 -19.08 -29.92 12.13
CA LEU A 222 -20.32 -29.74 11.35
C LEU A 222 -21.33 -28.85 12.10
N GLU A 223 -21.52 -29.05 13.40
CA GLU A 223 -22.32 -28.16 14.26
C GLU A 223 -21.73 -26.74 14.29
N ALA A 224 -20.40 -26.63 14.32
CA ALA A 224 -19.71 -25.35 14.25
C ALA A 224 -19.88 -24.65 12.88
N MET A 225 -20.11 -25.39 11.80
CA MET A 225 -20.47 -24.84 10.51
C MET A 225 -21.95 -24.42 10.44
N GLY A 226 -22.79 -25.00 11.29
CA GLY A 226 -24.25 -24.88 11.22
C GLY A 226 -24.88 -25.89 10.25
N LEU A 227 -24.13 -26.93 9.86
CA LEU A 227 -24.61 -28.05 9.09
C LEU A 227 -25.11 -29.13 10.05
N THR A 228 -26.33 -28.95 10.54
CA THR A 228 -26.99 -29.87 11.46
C THR A 228 -28.17 -30.55 10.79
N GLY A 229 -28.32 -31.86 11.01
CA GLY A 229 -29.38 -32.65 10.35
C GLY A 229 -29.23 -34.15 10.58
N ALA A 230 -30.12 -34.93 9.96
CA ALA A 230 -30.00 -36.39 9.97
C ALA A 230 -28.72 -36.82 9.26
N GLY A 231 -28.00 -37.78 9.84
CA GLY A 231 -26.72 -38.26 9.29
C GLY A 231 -25.53 -37.35 9.59
N THR A 232 -25.61 -36.53 10.64
CA THR A 232 -24.47 -35.69 11.09
C THR A 232 -23.90 -36.11 12.44
N SER A 233 -24.63 -36.90 13.23
CA SER A 233 -24.14 -37.43 14.50
C SER A 233 -23.06 -38.49 14.28
N ALA A 234 -22.17 -38.66 15.26
CA ALA A 234 -21.08 -39.65 15.16
C ALA A 234 -21.61 -41.08 14.89
N ASP A 235 -22.70 -41.46 15.56
CA ASP A 235 -23.35 -42.77 15.37
C ASP A 235 -23.92 -42.93 13.95
N GLU A 236 -24.62 -41.92 13.43
CA GLU A 236 -25.19 -41.99 12.09
C GLU A 236 -24.11 -41.95 10.99
N LEU A 237 -23.05 -41.18 11.19
CA LEU A 237 -21.89 -41.14 10.28
C LEU A 237 -21.18 -42.50 10.24
N TRP A 238 -21.07 -43.17 11.39
CA TRP A 238 -20.57 -44.53 11.48
C TRP A 238 -21.46 -45.52 10.73
N GLU A 239 -22.78 -45.38 10.83
CA GLU A 239 -23.75 -46.21 10.12
C GLU A 239 -23.72 -46.04 8.59
N ILE A 240 -23.51 -44.81 8.10
CA ILE A 240 -23.34 -44.55 6.65
C ILE A 240 -22.16 -45.36 6.13
N GLY A 241 -21.03 -45.27 6.84
CA GLY A 241 -19.83 -46.06 6.57
C GLY A 241 -19.13 -45.70 5.26
N GLY A 242 -17.81 -45.64 5.30
CA GLY A 242 -16.98 -45.36 4.13
C GLY A 242 -16.80 -43.86 3.86
N ARG A 243 -15.54 -43.48 3.66
CA ARG A 243 -15.11 -42.09 3.46
C ARG A 243 -15.85 -41.37 2.32
N GLU A 244 -15.96 -42.02 1.16
CA GLU A 244 -16.59 -41.43 -0.03
C GLU A 244 -18.09 -41.21 0.19
N ALA A 245 -18.78 -42.19 0.78
CA ALA A 245 -20.21 -42.11 1.08
C ALA A 245 -20.51 -41.02 2.12
N ILE A 246 -19.68 -40.89 3.16
CA ILE A 246 -19.80 -39.81 4.14
C ILE A 246 -19.60 -38.44 3.47
N GLY A 247 -18.58 -38.31 2.62
CA GLY A 247 -18.33 -37.07 1.88
C GLY A 247 -19.49 -36.70 0.95
N GLU A 248 -20.03 -37.64 0.20
CA GLU A 248 -21.20 -37.43 -0.68
C GLU A 248 -22.44 -37.03 0.12
N HIS A 249 -22.76 -37.77 1.20
CA HIS A 249 -23.88 -37.46 2.09
C HIS A 249 -23.81 -36.04 2.66
N LEU A 250 -22.63 -35.61 3.11
CA LEU A 250 -22.45 -34.27 3.68
C LEU A 250 -22.58 -33.16 2.64
N ARG A 251 -22.12 -33.38 1.40
CA ARG A 251 -22.31 -32.42 0.30
C ARG A 251 -23.79 -32.29 -0.06
N GLU A 252 -24.50 -33.41 -0.19
CA GLU A 252 -25.95 -33.42 -0.43
C GLU A 252 -26.71 -32.71 0.69
N LEU A 253 -26.30 -32.92 1.94
CA LEU A 253 -26.88 -32.23 3.09
C LEU A 253 -26.61 -30.72 3.05
N ALA A 254 -25.40 -30.30 2.67
CA ALA A 254 -25.05 -28.88 2.53
C ALA A 254 -25.87 -28.19 1.44
N ASP A 255 -26.07 -28.85 0.30
CA ASP A 255 -26.93 -28.37 -0.78
C ASP A 255 -28.41 -28.26 -0.37
N ALA A 256 -28.91 -29.28 0.33
CA ALA A 256 -30.26 -29.23 0.88
C ALA A 256 -30.41 -28.07 1.87
N ARG A 257 -29.39 -27.85 2.72
CA ARG A 257 -29.39 -26.76 3.71
C ARG A 257 -29.31 -25.39 3.05
N LEU A 258 -28.52 -25.22 1.99
CA LEU A 258 -28.50 -23.97 1.20
C LEU A 258 -29.90 -23.67 0.64
N THR A 259 -30.54 -24.66 0.03
CA THR A 259 -31.89 -24.53 -0.55
C THR A 259 -32.94 -24.15 0.51
N GLU A 260 -32.87 -24.77 1.70
CA GLU A 260 -33.76 -24.43 2.82
C GLU A 260 -33.55 -22.99 3.28
N ARG A 261 -32.28 -22.56 3.42
CA ARG A 261 -31.93 -21.20 3.84
C ARG A 261 -32.35 -20.14 2.83
N GLU A 262 -32.19 -20.41 1.55
CA GLU A 262 -32.70 -19.55 0.49
C GLU A 262 -34.22 -19.41 0.56
N ALA A 263 -34.95 -20.51 0.79
CA ALA A 263 -36.41 -20.48 0.93
C ALA A 263 -36.87 -19.72 2.19
N GLU A 264 -36.16 -19.84 3.31
CA GLU A 264 -36.46 -19.12 4.56
C GLU A 264 -36.26 -17.59 4.42
N VAL A 265 -35.19 -17.17 3.73
CA VAL A 265 -34.80 -15.76 3.61
C VAL A 265 -35.51 -15.09 2.42
N GLY A 266 -35.65 -15.81 1.31
CA GLY A 266 -36.12 -15.34 0.02
C GLY A 266 -34.95 -14.99 -0.92
N GLU A 267 -35.10 -15.35 -2.20
CA GLU A 267 -34.09 -15.24 -3.27
C GLU A 267 -33.32 -13.90 -3.30
N ALA A 268 -34.04 -12.77 -3.31
CA ALA A 268 -33.41 -11.44 -3.41
C ALA A 268 -32.60 -11.02 -2.16
N ASP A 269 -33.04 -11.46 -0.97
CA ASP A 269 -32.32 -11.21 0.28
C ASP A 269 -31.16 -12.22 0.43
N TRP A 270 -31.32 -13.46 -0.07
CA TRP A 270 -30.30 -14.51 -0.04
C TRP A 270 -29.09 -14.16 -0.91
N ALA A 271 -29.30 -13.69 -2.14
CA ALA A 271 -28.22 -13.22 -3.01
C ALA A 271 -27.40 -12.08 -2.37
N GLN A 272 -28.02 -11.23 -1.55
CA GLN A 272 -27.32 -10.21 -0.77
C GLN A 272 -26.52 -10.82 0.40
N VAL A 273 -27.05 -11.86 1.05
CA VAL A 273 -26.34 -12.59 2.11
C VAL A 273 -25.08 -13.25 1.57
N GLU A 274 -25.18 -14.02 0.47
CA GLU A 274 -24.03 -14.67 -0.17
C GLU A 274 -22.94 -13.65 -0.51
N ARG A 275 -23.33 -12.55 -1.16
CA ARG A 275 -22.43 -11.46 -1.52
C ARG A 275 -21.75 -10.83 -0.30
N LEU A 276 -22.52 -10.53 0.74
CA LEU A 276 -21.98 -9.91 1.94
C LEU A 276 -21.01 -10.82 2.68
N VAL A 277 -21.33 -12.11 2.79
CA VAL A 277 -20.46 -13.11 3.42
C VAL A 277 -19.15 -13.23 2.66
N LEU A 278 -19.21 -13.39 1.33
CA LEU A 278 -18.02 -13.49 0.48
C LEU A 278 -17.14 -12.25 0.57
N VAL A 279 -17.70 -11.05 0.28
CA VAL A 279 -16.91 -9.80 0.27
C VAL A 279 -16.30 -9.53 1.63
N ARG A 280 -17.08 -9.68 2.71
CA ARG A 280 -16.59 -9.37 4.05
C ARG A 280 -15.46 -10.30 4.47
N THR A 281 -15.59 -11.60 4.21
CA THR A 281 -14.57 -12.60 4.55
C THR A 281 -13.30 -12.39 3.73
N ILE A 282 -13.43 -12.17 2.41
CA ILE A 282 -12.28 -11.89 1.53
C ILE A 282 -11.57 -10.61 1.97
N ASP A 283 -12.31 -9.51 2.17
CA ASP A 283 -11.71 -8.21 2.49
C ASP A 283 -11.01 -8.23 3.86
N SER A 284 -11.58 -8.87 4.89
CA SER A 284 -10.92 -8.95 6.21
C SER A 284 -9.63 -9.77 6.16
N LEU A 285 -9.69 -10.97 5.57
CA LEU A 285 -8.54 -11.87 5.53
C LEU A 285 -7.44 -11.36 4.58
N TRP A 286 -7.81 -10.68 3.50
CA TRP A 286 -6.86 -10.05 2.60
C TRP A 286 -6.04 -8.94 3.28
N VAL A 287 -6.67 -8.12 4.13
CA VAL A 287 -5.97 -7.08 4.90
C VAL A 287 -4.98 -7.69 5.89
N GLU A 288 -5.37 -8.77 6.57
CA GLU A 288 -4.49 -9.54 7.46
C GLU A 288 -3.29 -10.11 6.69
N HIS A 289 -3.54 -10.79 5.56
CA HIS A 289 -2.49 -11.33 4.69
C HIS A 289 -1.52 -10.25 4.18
N LEU A 290 -2.01 -9.08 3.76
CA LEU A 290 -1.14 -7.97 3.36
C LEU A 290 -0.25 -7.47 4.50
N THR A 291 -0.77 -7.49 5.73
CA THR A 291 0.00 -7.11 6.92
C THR A 291 1.10 -8.12 7.19
N GLU A 292 0.78 -9.42 7.14
CA GLU A 292 1.76 -10.50 7.32
C GLU A 292 2.86 -10.48 6.25
N LEU A 293 2.50 -10.19 4.99
CA LEU A 293 3.46 -10.04 3.91
C LEU A 293 4.39 -8.84 4.12
N ASP A 294 3.89 -7.72 4.62
CA ASP A 294 4.74 -6.55 4.89
C ASP A 294 5.72 -6.81 6.05
N ASP A 295 5.25 -7.43 7.12
CA ASP A 295 6.10 -7.85 8.25
C ASP A 295 7.17 -8.85 7.82
N MET A 296 6.79 -9.83 7.00
CA MET A 296 7.73 -10.78 6.42
C MET A 296 8.75 -10.09 5.52
N ARG A 297 8.33 -9.16 4.65
CA ARG A 297 9.22 -8.41 3.76
C ARG A 297 10.25 -7.61 4.56
N ARG A 298 9.86 -7.00 5.68
CA ARG A 298 10.78 -6.30 6.59
C ARG A 298 11.79 -7.27 7.23
N GLY A 299 11.35 -8.48 7.60
CA GLY A 299 12.18 -9.50 8.26
C GLY A 299 13.06 -10.35 7.33
N ILE A 300 12.71 -10.48 6.05
CA ILE A 300 13.38 -11.42 5.13
C ILE A 300 14.85 -11.07 4.87
N GLY A 301 15.22 -9.79 5.03
CA GLY A 301 16.60 -9.33 4.90
C GLY A 301 17.56 -10.05 5.87
N LEU A 302 17.08 -10.46 7.04
CA LEU A 302 17.87 -11.22 8.03
C LEU A 302 18.12 -12.68 7.61
N ARG A 303 17.32 -13.24 6.70
CA ARG A 303 17.54 -14.59 6.16
C ARG A 303 18.65 -14.64 5.10
N GLY A 304 18.99 -13.49 4.50
CA GLY A 304 20.12 -13.37 3.56
C GLY A 304 21.49 -13.73 4.17
N TYR A 305 21.61 -13.78 5.50
CA TYR A 305 22.80 -14.28 6.19
C TYR A 305 23.08 -15.78 5.94
N ALA A 306 22.07 -16.55 5.51
CA ALA A 306 22.18 -17.98 5.21
C ALA A 306 22.59 -18.29 3.76
N GLN A 307 23.12 -17.31 3.00
CA GLN A 307 23.45 -17.45 1.56
C GLN A 307 22.26 -17.82 0.65
N GLN A 308 21.03 -17.68 1.16
CA GLN A 308 19.82 -17.83 0.36
C GLN A 308 19.43 -16.47 -0.21
N ASP A 309 18.92 -16.47 -1.45
CA ASP A 309 18.39 -15.26 -2.08
C ASP A 309 17.08 -14.84 -1.39
N PRO A 310 17.03 -13.68 -0.72
CA PRO A 310 15.85 -13.25 0.03
C PRO A 310 14.58 -13.16 -0.83
N LEU A 311 14.71 -12.84 -2.12
CA LEU A 311 13.56 -12.74 -3.02
C LEU A 311 12.91 -14.10 -3.26
N ASN A 312 13.71 -15.15 -3.44
CA ASN A 312 13.19 -16.50 -3.64
C ASN A 312 12.54 -17.06 -2.37
N GLU A 313 13.13 -16.80 -1.21
CA GLU A 313 12.55 -17.17 0.08
C GLU A 313 11.24 -16.42 0.34
N PHE A 314 11.21 -15.11 0.08
CA PHE A 314 9.97 -14.34 0.15
C PHE A 314 8.91 -14.89 -0.79
N ARG A 315 9.24 -15.22 -2.05
CA ARG A 315 8.28 -15.77 -3.00
C ARG A 315 7.68 -17.10 -2.52
N ARG A 316 8.51 -18.00 -1.97
CA ARG A 316 8.05 -19.29 -1.45
C ARG A 316 7.12 -19.10 -0.27
N GLU A 317 7.52 -18.28 0.69
CA GLU A 317 6.74 -18.06 1.90
C GLU A 317 5.45 -17.27 1.61
N ALA A 318 5.50 -16.27 0.74
CA ALA A 318 4.34 -15.52 0.28
C ALA A 318 3.33 -16.42 -0.45
N PHE A 319 3.79 -17.42 -1.21
CA PHE A 319 2.91 -18.40 -1.83
C PHE A 319 2.27 -19.33 -0.79
N ARG A 320 3.05 -19.77 0.22
CA ARG A 320 2.52 -20.58 1.33
C ARG A 320 1.40 -19.83 2.08
N LEU A 321 1.63 -18.57 2.46
CA LEU A 321 0.62 -17.73 3.11
C LEU A 321 -0.60 -17.50 2.21
N TYR A 322 -0.40 -17.40 0.90
CA TYR A 322 -1.51 -17.22 -0.04
C TYR A 322 -2.42 -18.46 -0.12
N GLU A 323 -1.85 -19.67 -0.15
CA GLU A 323 -2.65 -20.90 -0.09
C GLU A 323 -3.38 -21.04 1.26
N GLU A 324 -2.72 -20.65 2.35
CA GLU A 324 -3.33 -20.58 3.68
C GLU A 324 -4.51 -19.59 3.71
N LEU A 325 -4.33 -18.38 3.17
CA LEU A 325 -5.39 -17.38 2.99
C LEU A 325 -6.59 -17.96 2.21
N ARG A 326 -6.35 -18.66 1.10
CA ARG A 326 -7.44 -19.26 0.31
C ARG A 326 -8.20 -20.30 1.13
N GLY A 327 -7.51 -21.11 1.93
CA GLY A 327 -8.13 -22.02 2.89
C GLY A 327 -8.98 -21.29 3.93
N LEU A 328 -8.44 -20.24 4.53
CA LEU A 328 -9.15 -19.43 5.53
C LEU A 328 -10.39 -18.73 4.94
N ILE A 329 -10.35 -18.28 3.68
CA ILE A 329 -11.52 -17.71 3.00
C ILE A 329 -12.61 -18.76 2.84
N ARG A 330 -12.28 -19.96 2.34
CA ARG A 330 -13.26 -21.06 2.19
C ARG A 330 -13.89 -21.42 3.54
N HIS A 331 -13.05 -21.68 4.54
CA HIS A 331 -13.50 -21.99 5.90
C HIS A 331 -14.37 -20.87 6.50
N GLY A 332 -13.97 -19.60 6.32
CA GLY A 332 -14.69 -18.44 6.82
C GLY A 332 -16.06 -18.26 6.17
N VAL A 333 -16.18 -18.56 4.88
CA VAL A 333 -17.48 -18.56 4.17
C VAL A 333 -18.36 -19.71 4.64
N ALA A 334 -17.84 -20.94 4.64
CA ALA A 334 -18.57 -22.14 5.06
C ALA A 334 -19.09 -22.02 6.51
N SER A 335 -18.24 -21.52 7.43
CA SER A 335 -18.60 -21.35 8.83
C SER A 335 -19.59 -20.22 9.09
N SER A 336 -19.78 -19.30 8.14
CA SER A 336 -20.63 -18.11 8.31
C SER A 336 -21.95 -18.24 7.58
N ILE A 337 -21.98 -18.87 6.40
CA ILE A 337 -23.13 -18.80 5.47
C ILE A 337 -24.44 -19.29 6.11
N PHE A 338 -24.40 -20.40 6.85
CA PHE A 338 -25.60 -20.96 7.48
C PHE A 338 -26.04 -20.20 8.75
N ARG A 339 -25.16 -19.38 9.35
CA ARG A 339 -25.41 -18.69 10.63
C ARG A 339 -25.93 -17.27 10.48
N VAL A 340 -25.85 -16.72 9.28
CA VAL A 340 -26.25 -15.34 9.02
C VAL A 340 -27.76 -15.18 9.18
N THR A 341 -28.20 -14.27 10.05
CA THR A 341 -29.63 -13.97 10.23
C THR A 341 -29.98 -12.64 9.57
N VAL A 342 -31.05 -12.64 8.77
CA VAL A 342 -31.58 -11.43 8.12
C VAL A 342 -32.63 -10.79 9.03
N GLN A 343 -32.38 -9.57 9.49
CA GLN A 343 -33.39 -8.78 10.19
C GLN A 343 -34.01 -7.78 9.22
N ARG A 344 -35.29 -7.96 8.91
CA ARG A 344 -36.07 -6.98 8.16
C ARG A 344 -36.40 -5.82 9.10
N GLN A 345 -35.76 -4.68 8.89
CA GLN A 345 -36.13 -3.46 9.60
C GLN A 345 -37.54 -3.07 9.15
N PRO A 346 -38.55 -3.00 10.05
CA PRO A 346 -39.86 -2.52 9.65
C PRO A 346 -39.72 -1.11 9.07
N PRO A 347 -40.43 -0.78 7.98
CA PRO A 347 -40.37 0.55 7.40
C PRO A 347 -40.63 1.57 8.51
N PRO A 348 -39.86 2.68 8.56
CA PRO A 348 -40.05 3.68 9.60
C PRO A 348 -41.53 4.06 9.60
N GLU A 349 -42.21 3.84 10.73
CA GLU A 349 -43.54 4.38 10.92
C GLU A 349 -43.43 5.87 10.68
N MET A 350 -44.05 6.36 9.60
CA MET A 350 -44.28 7.77 9.38
C MET A 350 -45.20 8.25 10.51
N THR A 351 -44.59 8.51 11.66
CA THR A 351 -45.26 9.06 12.83
C THR A 351 -45.56 10.52 12.52
N GLY A 352 -46.82 10.76 12.19
CA GLY A 352 -47.39 12.10 12.07
C GLY A 352 -47.10 12.76 10.74
N GLU A 353 -48.08 12.70 9.84
CA GLU A 353 -48.33 13.81 8.93
C GLU A 353 -48.55 15.06 9.78
N ASP A 354 -47.51 15.87 9.98
CA ASP A 354 -47.73 17.27 10.30
C ASP A 354 -48.48 17.85 9.09
N PRO A 355 -49.75 18.29 9.23
CA PRO A 355 -50.54 18.77 8.10
C PRO A 355 -49.85 19.93 7.35
N ALA A 356 -48.90 20.60 7.99
CA ALA A 356 -48.04 21.61 7.35
C ALA A 356 -47.10 21.01 6.27
N VAL A 357 -46.51 19.83 6.52
CA VAL A 357 -45.56 19.17 5.59
C VAL A 357 -46.29 18.57 4.40
N ALA A 358 -47.45 17.94 4.63
CA ALA A 358 -48.32 17.44 3.58
C ALA A 358 -48.84 18.58 2.68
N GLN A 359 -49.21 19.72 3.27
CA GLN A 359 -49.66 20.90 2.53
C GLN A 359 -48.53 21.60 1.77
N ALA A 360 -47.29 21.59 2.28
CA ALA A 360 -46.12 22.11 1.58
C ALA A 360 -45.73 21.25 0.36
N LEU A 361 -45.76 19.92 0.49
CA LEU A 361 -45.54 18.98 -0.61
C LEU A 361 -46.65 19.08 -1.67
N ALA A 362 -47.91 19.23 -1.26
CA ALA A 362 -49.03 19.42 -2.19
C ALA A 362 -48.92 20.74 -2.97
N ARG A 363 -48.47 21.84 -2.32
CA ARG A 363 -48.20 23.13 -2.99
C ARG A 363 -47.00 23.05 -3.94
N GLY A 364 -45.93 22.36 -3.55
CA GLY A 364 -44.78 22.09 -4.43
C GLY A 364 -45.16 21.29 -5.67
N ALA A 365 -45.94 20.22 -5.51
CA ALA A 365 -46.44 19.40 -6.61
C ALA A 365 -47.45 20.14 -7.51
N ALA A 366 -48.18 21.13 -6.98
CA ALA A 366 -49.04 22.01 -7.79
C ALA A 366 -48.24 23.03 -8.59
N ALA A 367 -47.15 23.59 -8.02
CA ALA A 367 -46.27 24.54 -8.71
C ALA A 367 -45.51 23.89 -9.88
N ILE A 368 -45.08 22.63 -9.72
CA ILE A 368 -44.41 21.86 -10.79
C ILE A 368 -45.40 21.52 -11.92
N ARG A 369 -46.64 21.13 -11.59
CA ARG A 369 -47.68 20.86 -12.60
C ARG A 369 -48.17 22.11 -13.34
N ALA A 370 -48.03 23.30 -12.73
CA ALA A 370 -48.36 24.57 -13.36
C ALA A 370 -47.24 25.13 -14.26
N GLY A 371 -46.16 24.38 -14.50
CA GLY A 371 -45.09 24.77 -15.44
C GLY A 371 -44.19 25.90 -14.94
N GLY A 372 -44.14 26.16 -13.62
CA GLY A 372 -43.26 27.16 -13.05
C GLY A 372 -41.81 26.70 -13.04
N THR A 373 -40.95 27.32 -13.86
CA THR A 373 -39.49 27.16 -13.78
C THR A 373 -38.98 27.76 -12.46
N VAL A 374 -38.61 26.90 -11.50
CA VAL A 374 -37.80 27.34 -10.36
C VAL A 374 -36.35 27.45 -10.80
N ALA A 375 -35.89 28.69 -10.99
CA ALA A 375 -34.49 29.00 -11.24
C ALA A 375 -33.65 28.59 -10.02
N ALA A 376 -32.68 27.70 -10.24
CA ALA A 376 -31.66 27.39 -9.25
C ALA A 376 -30.69 28.57 -9.15
N SER A 377 -30.92 29.46 -8.16
CA SER A 377 -29.92 30.46 -7.77
C SER A 377 -28.95 29.88 -6.75
N ALA A 378 -27.67 30.13 -7.03
CA ALA A 378 -26.49 29.63 -6.34
C ALA A 378 -26.47 29.89 -4.82
N VAL A 379 -26.02 28.90 -4.07
CA VAL A 379 -25.63 29.01 -2.67
C VAL A 379 -24.21 29.57 -2.61
N GLY A 380 -24.03 30.75 -2.03
CA GLY A 380 -22.71 31.33 -1.71
C GLY A 380 -22.09 30.69 -0.45
N PRO A 381 -20.76 30.84 -0.24
CA PRO A 381 -20.06 30.14 0.83
C PRO A 381 -20.19 30.88 2.18
N VAL A 382 -20.36 30.12 3.26
CA VAL A 382 -20.23 30.61 4.64
C VAL A 382 -19.04 29.89 5.31
N SER A 383 -18.10 30.69 5.83
CA SER A 383 -16.95 30.24 6.64
C SER A 383 -17.34 30.02 8.11
N PRO A 384 -16.51 29.28 8.90
CA PRO A 384 -16.96 28.50 10.05
C PRO A 384 -16.69 29.15 11.41
N ALA A 385 -17.53 28.86 12.40
CA ALA A 385 -17.17 28.94 13.82
C ALA A 385 -18.14 28.16 14.74
N THR A 386 -17.57 27.22 15.50
CA THR A 386 -17.87 26.94 16.93
C THR A 386 -19.09 26.07 17.32
N THR A 387 -18.78 24.77 17.54
CA THR A 387 -19.00 23.98 18.78
C THR A 387 -20.37 23.33 19.10
N MET A 388 -20.32 21.99 19.07
CA MET A 388 -20.98 20.95 19.89
C MET A 388 -22.41 20.40 19.60
N ALA A 389 -22.40 19.06 19.56
CA ALA A 389 -23.43 18.04 19.77
C ALA A 389 -24.13 17.43 18.53
N PRO A 390 -24.23 16.08 18.44
CA PRO A 390 -24.54 15.39 17.19
C PRO A 390 -26.04 15.11 17.07
N ALA A 391 -26.63 15.49 15.94
CA ALA A 391 -27.95 15.01 15.54
C ALA A 391 -28.10 15.06 14.02
N GLY A 392 -28.57 13.94 13.46
CA GLY A 392 -29.45 13.94 12.27
C GLY A 392 -28.76 14.09 10.93
N ALA A 393 -28.56 12.95 10.26
CA ALA A 393 -28.40 12.87 8.83
C ALA A 393 -29.60 13.51 8.11
N ILE A 394 -29.33 14.37 7.13
CA ILE A 394 -30.28 14.77 6.09
C ILE A 394 -29.61 14.48 4.75
N THR A 395 -29.93 13.33 4.16
CA THR A 395 -29.69 13.02 2.76
C THR A 395 -30.98 13.29 1.99
N GLY A 396 -30.98 14.33 1.17
CA GLY A 396 -31.98 14.53 0.13
C GLY A 396 -31.63 13.72 -1.11
N GLY A 397 -32.62 13.07 -1.70
CA GLY A 397 -32.50 12.40 -3.01
C GLY A 397 -33.18 11.03 -3.03
N ALA A 398 -34.51 11.00 -2.97
CA ALA A 398 -35.29 9.79 -3.16
C ALA A 398 -35.33 9.40 -4.65
N VAL A 399 -34.58 8.37 -5.01
CA VAL A 399 -34.90 7.48 -6.13
C VAL A 399 -35.39 6.17 -5.51
N ALA A 400 -36.59 5.76 -5.91
CA ALA A 400 -37.25 4.56 -5.42
C ALA A 400 -36.44 3.31 -5.80
N ALA A 401 -36.03 2.53 -4.80
CA ALA A 401 -35.64 1.13 -4.96
C ALA A 401 -35.81 0.39 -3.62
N SER A 402 -36.20 -0.87 -3.77
CA SER A 402 -36.53 -1.93 -2.80
C SER A 402 -35.86 -1.87 -1.43
N GLY A 403 -36.62 -2.26 -0.39
CA GLY A 403 -36.17 -2.26 1.00
C GLY A 403 -34.86 -3.00 1.22
N SER A 404 -33.85 -2.31 1.74
CA SER A 404 -32.60 -2.93 2.16
C SER A 404 -32.79 -3.67 3.48
N ALA A 405 -32.57 -4.98 3.46
CA ALA A 405 -32.37 -5.77 4.66
C ALA A 405 -30.99 -5.46 5.28
N VAL A 406 -30.93 -5.32 6.60
CA VAL A 406 -29.66 -5.15 7.32
C VAL A 406 -29.26 -6.49 7.89
N VAL A 407 -28.16 -7.04 7.37
CA VAL A 407 -27.59 -8.31 7.86
C VAL A 407 -26.63 -8.02 9.03
N ARG A 408 -26.90 -8.58 10.21
CA ARG A 408 -25.97 -8.56 11.35
C ARG A 408 -25.86 -9.96 11.97
N GLY A 409 -24.64 -10.50 11.99
CA GLY A 409 -24.25 -11.67 12.80
C GLY A 409 -23.24 -11.27 13.88
N ALA A 410 -23.25 -11.96 15.02
CA ALA A 410 -22.34 -11.71 16.14
C ALA A 410 -20.87 -11.94 15.72
N LEU A 411 -20.01 -10.95 15.99
CA LEU A 411 -18.59 -10.98 15.69
C LEU A 411 -17.83 -11.89 16.68
N PRO A 412 -16.82 -12.66 16.24
CA PRO A 412 -15.71 -13.02 17.12
C PRO A 412 -14.97 -11.73 17.56
N PRO A 413 -14.37 -11.68 18.76
CA PRO A 413 -13.71 -10.47 19.25
C PRO A 413 -12.63 -10.04 18.26
N ALA A 414 -12.60 -8.74 17.94
CA ALA A 414 -11.53 -8.15 17.15
C ALA A 414 -10.17 -8.49 17.80
N PRO A 415 -9.15 -8.90 17.03
CA PRO A 415 -7.82 -9.08 17.58
C PRO A 415 -7.37 -7.77 18.21
N VAL A 416 -6.86 -7.87 19.43
CA VAL A 416 -6.35 -6.73 20.19
C VAL A 416 -5.26 -6.06 19.36
N THR A 417 -5.55 -4.90 18.79
CA THR A 417 -4.53 -4.03 18.20
C THR A 417 -3.55 -3.70 19.32
N ARG A 418 -2.39 -4.35 19.36
CA ARG A 418 -1.26 -3.84 20.12
C ARG A 418 -0.94 -2.49 19.50
N ASN A 419 -1.27 -1.41 20.22
CA ASN A 419 -0.76 -0.08 19.96
C ASN A 419 0.77 -0.13 20.09
N VAL A 420 1.44 -0.50 19.01
CA VAL A 420 2.87 -0.27 18.88
C VAL A 420 2.98 1.20 18.50
N GLN A 421 3.35 2.00 19.50
CA GLN A 421 3.70 3.39 19.30
C GLN A 421 4.99 3.41 18.48
N GLU A 422 4.86 3.73 17.19
CA GLU A 422 5.97 3.90 16.25
C GLU A 422 6.90 5.01 16.77
N THR A 423 8.05 4.62 17.31
CA THR A 423 9.21 5.50 17.36
C THR A 423 10.06 5.18 16.13
N LEU A 424 9.94 6.02 15.10
CA LEU A 424 10.91 6.12 14.01
C LEU A 424 12.30 6.32 14.64
N GLY A 425 13.10 5.27 14.64
CA GLY A 425 14.43 5.27 15.24
C GLY A 425 15.44 5.96 14.33
N ASP A 426 15.70 7.24 14.59
CA ASP A 426 16.96 7.89 14.25
C ASP A 426 17.84 7.85 15.50
N GLU A 427 18.67 6.82 15.67
CA GLU A 427 19.88 6.87 16.50
C GLU A 427 20.85 5.75 16.05
N PRO A 428 22.15 6.03 15.87
CA PRO A 428 23.13 5.02 15.48
C PRO A 428 23.48 4.12 16.66
N VAL A 429 23.36 2.79 16.47
CA VAL A 429 23.74 1.80 17.48
C VAL A 429 25.26 1.78 17.64
N THR A 430 25.78 2.45 18.67
CA THR A 430 27.18 2.30 19.11
C THR A 430 27.26 1.51 20.42
N GLY A 431 28.06 0.43 20.43
CA GLY A 431 28.66 -0.15 21.63
C GLY A 431 27.83 -1.20 22.39
N GLY A 432 28.04 -2.48 22.06
CA GLY A 432 27.56 -3.60 22.87
C GLY A 432 28.57 -4.00 23.95
N SER A 433 28.16 -4.00 25.21
CA SER A 433 28.80 -4.74 26.31
C SER A 433 28.01 -6.03 26.61
N PRO A 434 28.66 -7.14 27.02
CA PRO A 434 28.04 -8.47 27.06
C PRO A 434 27.33 -8.76 28.39
N GLY A 435 26.10 -9.26 28.32
CA GLY A 435 25.38 -9.93 29.41
C GLY A 435 25.34 -11.46 29.21
N PRO A 436 25.15 -12.26 30.27
CA PRO A 436 25.73 -13.61 30.37
C PRO A 436 24.81 -14.75 29.89
N ASN A 437 25.50 -15.75 29.33
CA ASN A 437 25.23 -17.20 29.31
C ASN A 437 23.78 -17.73 29.29
N GLY A 438 23.44 -18.32 28.14
CA GLY A 438 22.56 -19.49 28.03
C GLY A 438 23.25 -20.54 27.15
N THR A 439 23.73 -21.62 27.75
CA THR A 439 24.49 -22.73 27.16
C THR A 439 23.57 -23.74 26.46
N ASN A 440 23.85 -24.10 25.20
CA ASN A 440 23.96 -25.49 24.71
C ASN A 440 24.24 -25.55 23.20
N GLY A 441 25.35 -26.19 22.82
CA GLY A 441 25.78 -26.35 21.42
C GLY A 441 27.31 -26.40 21.30
N SER A 442 27.92 -27.46 21.81
CA SER A 442 29.38 -27.62 21.93
C SER A 442 30.06 -27.99 20.61
N GLY A 443 30.45 -26.97 19.86
CA GLY A 443 31.47 -27.07 18.79
C GLY A 443 32.26 -25.76 18.71
N PRO A 444 33.61 -25.79 18.61
CA PRO A 444 34.40 -24.57 18.53
C PRO A 444 34.06 -23.79 17.25
N ARG A 445 33.67 -22.52 17.41
CA ARG A 445 33.36 -21.61 16.30
C ARG A 445 34.58 -21.44 15.39
N ILE A 446 34.39 -21.52 14.08
CA ILE A 446 35.47 -21.36 13.09
C ILE A 446 36.14 -19.99 13.27
N GLY A 447 37.46 -19.98 13.42
CA GLY A 447 38.25 -18.77 13.69
C GLY A 447 38.41 -18.41 15.16
N TYR A 448 37.98 -19.27 16.09
CA TYR A 448 38.14 -19.08 17.53
C TYR A 448 38.70 -20.33 18.24
N THR A 449 39.39 -20.14 19.36
CA THR A 449 39.78 -21.23 20.27
C THR A 449 38.57 -21.70 21.09
N PRO A 450 38.62 -22.88 21.74
CA PRO A 450 37.56 -23.33 22.65
C PRO A 450 37.31 -22.37 23.82
N ALA A 451 38.31 -21.56 24.18
CA ALA A 451 38.21 -20.50 25.17
C ALA A 451 37.60 -19.19 24.62
N GLY A 452 37.18 -19.16 23.35
CA GLY A 452 36.53 -18.00 22.72
C GLY A 452 37.49 -16.91 22.23
N THR A 453 38.80 -17.14 22.25
CA THR A 453 39.79 -16.18 21.73
C THR A 453 39.89 -16.28 20.21
N ARG A 454 39.92 -15.14 19.52
CA ARG A 454 40.04 -15.09 18.05
C ARG A 454 41.43 -15.59 17.63
N ILE A 455 41.49 -16.54 16.69
CA ILE A 455 42.72 -17.12 16.17
C ILE A 455 42.84 -16.84 14.66
N GLY A 456 44.00 -16.34 14.23
CA GLY A 456 44.27 -16.06 12.82
C GLY A 456 44.52 -17.35 12.03
N ARG A 457 44.17 -17.35 10.74
CA ARG A 457 44.32 -18.52 9.85
C ARG A 457 45.74 -19.09 9.79
N ASN A 458 46.77 -18.27 10.02
CA ASN A 458 48.18 -18.68 9.95
C ASN A 458 48.80 -18.93 11.33
N ASP A 459 48.07 -18.76 12.42
CA ASP A 459 48.57 -18.93 13.79
C ASP A 459 48.65 -20.42 14.16
N ALA A 460 49.41 -20.74 15.22
CA ALA A 460 49.55 -22.12 15.70
C ALA A 460 48.22 -22.64 16.25
N CYS A 461 47.80 -23.83 15.81
CA CYS A 461 46.50 -24.40 16.18
C CYS A 461 46.44 -24.71 17.69
N TRP A 462 45.30 -24.38 18.31
CA TRP A 462 45.07 -24.52 19.75
C TRP A 462 45.07 -25.97 20.27
N CYS A 463 45.02 -26.97 19.39
CA CYS A 463 45.07 -28.39 19.76
C CYS A 463 46.49 -28.91 20.04
N GLY A 464 47.52 -28.05 19.99
CA GLY A 464 48.90 -28.42 20.30
C GLY A 464 49.63 -29.22 19.21
N SER A 465 49.05 -29.37 18.02
CA SER A 465 49.62 -30.17 16.91
C SER A 465 50.84 -29.56 16.22
N GLY A 466 51.25 -28.34 16.59
CA GLY A 466 52.32 -27.57 15.93
C GLY A 466 52.00 -27.07 14.51
N ALA A 467 50.84 -27.44 13.94
CA ALA A 467 50.41 -27.00 12.62
C ALA A 467 49.65 -25.65 12.67
N LYS A 468 49.64 -24.92 11.55
CA LYS A 468 48.85 -23.68 11.40
C LYS A 468 47.35 -23.98 11.42
N TYR A 469 46.54 -23.10 12.02
CA TYR A 469 45.09 -23.28 12.21
C TYR A 469 44.36 -23.72 10.92
N LYS A 470 44.61 -23.04 9.79
CA LYS A 470 44.01 -23.39 8.48
C LYS A 470 44.32 -24.79 7.96
N LYS A 471 45.36 -25.47 8.47
CA LYS A 471 45.74 -26.83 8.05
C LYS A 471 45.23 -27.91 9.00
N CYS A 472 44.64 -27.52 10.14
CA CYS A 472 44.13 -28.38 11.19
C CYS A 472 42.63 -28.10 11.42
N HIS A 473 42.24 -27.48 12.53
CA HIS A 473 40.84 -27.22 12.90
C HIS A 473 40.17 -26.04 12.15
N GLY A 474 40.88 -25.38 11.24
CA GLY A 474 40.35 -24.33 10.37
C GLY A 474 40.19 -24.76 8.91
N ARG A 475 40.06 -26.07 8.66
CA ARG A 475 39.72 -26.63 7.33
C ARG A 475 38.23 -26.51 7.04
#